data_AF-A0A6M8AUV6-F1
#
_entry.id   AF-A0A6M8AUV6-F1
#
_cell.length_a   1.000
_cell.length_b   1.000
_cell.length_c   1.000
_cell.angle_alpha   90.00
_cell.angle_beta   90.00
_cell.angle_gamma   90.00
#
_symmetry.space_group_name_H-M   'P 1'
#
loop_
_entity.id
_entity.type
_entity.pdbx_description
1 polymer ?
#
loop_
_entity_poly.entity_id
_entity_poly.type
_entity_poly.pdbx_seq_one_letter_code
_entity_poly.pdbx_strand_id
1 'polypeptide(L)'
;MSILENIAEIRKDANRHSQDFFIHFFKKFPQQQNRFSEYRGKHSDSLKSLAKFGKHPPKVLNAVLNLIERSGDQGALRGDAKKVAQMSQHSGMGMQDYTDLFSALISYLGETLGGSCDRHGWQAAVNSVTKALSEEV
;
A
#
# COMPACT_ATOMS: atom_id res chain seq x y z
N MET A 1 -0.98 -18.20 9.27
CA MET A 1 -2.10 -17.55 8.58
C MET A 1 -1.74 -17.44 7.12
N SER A 2 -2.70 -17.60 6.21
CA SER A 2 -2.59 -17.28 4.80
C SER A 2 -2.61 -15.77 4.56
N ILE A 3 -2.27 -15.36 3.34
CA ILE A 3 -2.43 -13.97 2.89
C ILE A 3 -3.85 -13.42 3.10
N LEU A 4 -4.90 -14.19 2.81
CA LEU A 4 -6.28 -13.73 2.98
C LEU A 4 -6.64 -13.54 4.46
N GLU A 5 -6.14 -14.40 5.34
CA GLU A 5 -6.29 -14.25 6.79
C GLU A 5 -5.51 -13.04 7.32
N ASN A 6 -4.31 -12.78 6.80
CA ASN A 6 -3.57 -11.54 7.11
C ASN A 6 -4.33 -10.28 6.69
N ILE A 7 -4.92 -10.28 5.49
CA ILE A 7 -5.73 -9.17 5.00
C ILE A 7 -6.96 -8.96 5.88
N ALA A 8 -7.65 -10.04 6.25
CA ALA A 8 -8.79 -9.98 7.16
C ALA A 8 -8.40 -9.38 8.52
N GLU A 9 -7.25 -9.77 9.08
CA GLU A 9 -6.73 -9.21 10.33
C GLU A 9 -6.51 -7.70 10.24
N ILE A 10 -5.83 -7.24 9.19
CA ILE A 10 -5.58 -5.81 8.96
C ILE A 10 -6.89 -5.03 8.78
N ARG A 11 -7.90 -5.63 8.14
CA ARG A 11 -9.19 -4.98 7.91
C ARG A 11 -10.03 -4.82 9.18
N LYS A 12 -9.78 -5.58 10.25
CA LYS A 12 -10.48 -5.42 11.55
C LYS A 12 -10.34 -4.01 12.12
N ASP A 13 -9.18 -3.39 11.92
CA ASP A 13 -8.93 -1.98 12.25
C ASP A 13 -8.21 -1.27 11.09
N ALA A 14 -8.88 -1.25 9.94
CA ALA A 14 -8.33 -0.67 8.71
C ALA A 14 -7.93 0.81 8.89
N ASN A 15 -8.61 1.55 9.75
CA ASN A 15 -8.29 2.96 9.98
C ASN A 15 -6.97 3.12 10.72
N ARG A 16 -6.79 2.41 11.85
CA ARG A 16 -5.50 2.44 12.57
C ARG A 16 -4.38 1.90 11.68
N HIS A 17 -4.58 0.73 11.07
CA HIS A 17 -3.54 0.09 10.30
C HIS A 17 -3.12 0.88 9.06
N SER A 18 -4.05 1.57 8.41
CA SER A 18 -3.70 2.43 7.26
C SER A 18 -2.91 3.66 7.68
N GLN A 19 -3.27 4.30 8.79
CA GLN A 19 -2.50 5.44 9.30
C GLN A 19 -1.10 5.00 9.73
N ASP A 20 -0.99 3.91 10.49
CA ASP A 20 0.29 3.37 10.94
C ASP A 20 1.17 2.94 9.77
N PHE A 21 0.60 2.27 8.77
CA PHE A 21 1.28 1.91 7.53
C PHE A 21 1.82 3.14 6.79
N PHE A 22 1.03 4.20 6.62
CA PHE A 22 1.50 5.40 5.93
C PHE A 22 2.59 6.14 6.71
N ILE A 23 2.53 6.15 8.04
CA ILE A 23 3.63 6.66 8.86
C ILE A 23 4.90 5.82 8.65
N HIS A 24 4.77 4.49 8.67
CA HIS A 24 5.87 3.56 8.39
C HIS A 24 6.48 3.80 7.00
N PHE A 25 5.63 3.95 6.00
CA PHE A 25 6.00 4.23 4.62
C PHE A 25 6.78 5.53 4.49
N PHE A 26 6.30 6.63 5.07
CA PHE A 26 7.00 7.92 5.01
C PHE A 26 8.28 7.96 5.82
N LYS A 27 8.38 7.19 6.92
CA LYS A 27 9.65 7.05 7.65
C LYS A 27 10.69 6.27 6.82
N LYS A 28 10.25 5.23 6.12
CA LYS A 28 11.13 4.39 5.28
C LYS A 28 11.52 5.09 3.98
N PHE A 29 10.61 5.87 3.40
CA PHE A 29 10.79 6.58 2.14
C PHE A 29 10.31 8.04 2.24
N PRO A 30 11.07 8.94 2.91
CA PRO A 30 10.64 10.32 3.17
C PRO A 30 10.31 11.14 1.92
N GLN A 31 10.97 10.86 0.79
CA GLN A 31 10.69 11.47 -0.50
C GLN A 31 9.25 11.24 -0.97
N GLN A 32 8.64 10.11 -0.60
CA GLN A 32 7.28 9.76 -0.99
C GLN A 32 6.25 10.64 -0.30
N GLN A 33 6.54 11.15 0.90
CA GLN A 33 5.66 12.10 1.60
C GLN A 33 5.51 13.41 0.80
N ASN A 34 6.51 13.81 0.02
CA ASN A 34 6.49 15.06 -0.74
C ASN A 34 5.51 15.05 -1.92
N ARG A 35 5.07 13.87 -2.36
CA ARG A 35 4.00 13.72 -3.37
C ARG A 35 2.63 14.16 -2.84
N PHE A 36 2.46 14.15 -1.53
CA PHE A 36 1.24 14.61 -0.86
C PHE A 36 1.42 16.06 -0.42
N SER A 37 0.86 17.00 -1.18
CA SER A 37 0.99 18.45 -0.93
C SER A 37 0.63 18.84 0.52
N GLU A 38 -0.40 18.21 1.09
CA GLU A 38 -0.88 18.44 2.45
C GLU A 38 0.08 17.93 3.55
N TYR A 39 0.97 17.01 3.21
CA TYR A 39 1.89 16.37 4.17
C TYR A 39 3.33 16.88 4.02
N ARG A 40 3.65 17.56 2.91
CA ARG A 40 4.98 18.07 2.62
C ARG A 40 5.52 18.94 3.76
N GLY A 41 6.75 18.66 4.18
CA GLY A 41 7.45 19.41 5.24
C GLY A 41 6.94 19.18 6.66
N LYS A 42 5.93 18.33 6.87
CA LYS A 42 5.44 17.96 8.21
C LYS A 42 6.20 16.75 8.74
N HIS A 43 6.36 16.67 10.06
CA HIS A 43 6.89 15.47 10.68
C HIS A 43 5.91 14.31 10.51
N SER A 44 6.35 13.12 10.09
CA SER A 44 5.44 12.00 9.78
C SER A 44 4.54 11.66 10.96
N ASP A 45 5.06 11.58 12.18
CA ASP A 45 4.24 11.27 13.37
C ASP A 45 3.14 12.31 13.67
N SER A 46 3.29 13.54 13.17
CA SER A 46 2.26 14.58 13.34
C SER A 46 1.09 14.44 12.36
N LEU A 47 1.21 13.60 11.32
CA LEU A 47 0.18 13.49 10.29
C LEU A 47 -1.14 12.91 10.83
N LYS A 48 -1.08 12.07 11.87
CA LYS A 48 -2.27 11.47 12.50
C LYS A 48 -3.25 12.49 13.07
N SER A 49 -2.80 13.70 13.42
CA SER A 49 -3.69 14.76 13.90
C SER A 49 -4.40 15.52 12.77
N LEU A 50 -4.06 15.26 11.51
CA LEU A 50 -4.68 15.91 10.36
C LEU A 50 -5.97 15.19 9.95
N ALA A 51 -7.09 15.91 9.93
CA ALA A 51 -8.39 15.34 9.56
C ALA A 51 -8.39 14.64 8.18
N LYS A 52 -7.61 15.14 7.21
CA LYS A 52 -7.47 14.53 5.88
C LYS A 52 -6.69 13.21 5.94
N PHE A 53 -5.70 13.11 6.81
CA PHE A 53 -4.93 11.88 7.02
C PHE A 53 -5.76 10.78 7.68
N GLY A 54 -6.83 11.11 8.41
CA GLY A 54 -7.78 10.09 8.89
C GLY A 54 -8.66 9.48 7.77
N LYS A 55 -8.72 10.08 6.58
CA LYS A 55 -9.67 9.68 5.53
C LYS A 55 -9.01 9.09 4.28
N HIS A 56 -7.81 9.54 3.94
CA HIS A 56 -7.14 9.13 2.70
C HIS A 56 -6.41 7.78 2.79
N PRO A 57 -5.54 7.54 3.80
CA PRO A 57 -4.84 6.27 3.99
C PRO A 57 -5.75 5.03 3.97
N PRO A 58 -6.93 5.00 4.63
CA PRO A 58 -7.79 3.82 4.58
C PRO A 58 -8.25 3.46 3.17
N LYS A 59 -8.50 4.47 2.32
CA LYS A 59 -8.90 4.26 0.92
C LYS A 59 -7.77 3.64 0.11
N VAL A 60 -6.55 4.16 0.29
CA VAL A 60 -5.38 3.66 -0.44
C VAL A 60 -5.00 2.27 0.03
N LEU A 61 -4.96 2.02 1.35
CA LEU A 61 -4.66 0.70 1.89
C LEU A 61 -5.68 -0.32 1.36
N ASN A 62 -6.97 -0.03 1.40
CA ASN A 62 -7.97 -0.94 0.84
C ASN A 62 -7.79 -1.21 -0.65
N ALA A 63 -7.46 -0.19 -1.47
CA ALA A 63 -7.17 -0.39 -2.88
C ALA A 63 -5.96 -1.32 -3.10
N VAL A 64 -4.91 -1.15 -2.31
CA VAL A 64 -3.72 -2.02 -2.34
C VAL A 64 -4.05 -3.45 -1.93
N LEU A 65 -4.81 -3.63 -0.84
CA LEU A 65 -5.24 -4.96 -0.39
C LEU A 65 -6.11 -5.65 -1.46
N ASN A 66 -7.00 -4.92 -2.13
CA ASN A 66 -7.82 -5.47 -3.21
C ASN A 66 -6.99 -5.93 -4.41
N LEU A 67 -5.91 -5.21 -4.78
CA LEU A 67 -4.99 -5.66 -5.83
C LEU A 67 -4.29 -6.96 -5.43
N ILE A 68 -3.90 -7.06 -4.16
CA ILE A 68 -3.25 -8.25 -3.62
C ILE A 68 -4.19 -9.45 -3.59
N GLU A 69 -5.46 -9.28 -3.19
CA GLU A 69 -6.46 -10.35 -3.26
C GLU A 69 -6.66 -10.88 -4.69
N ARG A 70 -6.48 -10.01 -5.69
CA ARG A 70 -6.59 -10.36 -7.11
C ARG A 70 -5.32 -10.93 -7.70
N SER A 71 -4.22 -11.07 -6.94
CA SER A 71 -2.95 -11.54 -7.49
C SER A 71 -3.01 -12.95 -8.09
N GLY A 72 -3.98 -13.76 -7.65
CA GLY A 72 -4.25 -15.10 -8.20
C GLY A 72 -5.09 -15.13 -9.48
N ASP A 73 -5.75 -14.02 -9.86
CA ASP A 73 -6.55 -13.89 -11.07
C ASP A 73 -5.92 -12.82 -11.99
N GLN A 74 -5.13 -13.29 -12.97
CA GLN A 74 -4.37 -12.40 -13.84
C GLN A 74 -5.27 -11.47 -14.71
N GLY A 75 -6.46 -11.93 -15.08
CA GLY A 75 -7.40 -11.14 -15.87
C GLY A 75 -7.98 -9.98 -15.06
N ALA A 76 -8.45 -10.30 -13.84
CA ALA A 76 -8.97 -9.29 -12.91
C ALA A 76 -7.86 -8.33 -12.45
N LEU A 77 -6.67 -8.85 -12.17
CA LEU A 77 -5.52 -8.06 -11.73
C LEU A 77 -5.11 -7.02 -12.77
N ARG A 78 -4.96 -7.40 -14.04
CA ARG A 78 -4.60 -6.46 -15.11
C ARG A 78 -5.60 -5.32 -15.24
N GLY A 79 -6.88 -5.65 -15.21
CA GLY A 79 -7.95 -4.65 -15.27
C GLY A 79 -7.87 -3.61 -14.15
N ASP A 80 -7.52 -4.04 -12.93
CA ASP A 80 -7.41 -3.13 -11.79
C ASP A 80 -6.05 -2.42 -11.70
N ALA A 81 -4.96 -3.09 -12.07
CA ALA A 81 -3.64 -2.47 -12.20
C ALA A 81 -3.68 -1.31 -13.19
N LYS A 82 -4.31 -1.52 -14.36
CA LYS A 82 -4.56 -0.47 -15.34
C LYS A 82 -5.36 0.70 -14.76
N LYS A 83 -6.46 0.44 -14.06
CA LYS A 83 -7.25 1.51 -13.42
C LYS A 83 -6.42 2.32 -12.45
N VAL A 84 -5.59 1.66 -11.65
CA VAL A 84 -4.69 2.31 -10.68
C VAL A 84 -3.62 3.14 -11.40
N ALA A 85 -2.94 2.59 -12.40
CA ALA A 85 -1.92 3.30 -13.16
C ALA A 85 -2.48 4.55 -13.88
N GLN A 86 -3.73 4.48 -14.36
CA GLN A 86 -4.38 5.54 -15.12
C GLN A 86 -5.11 6.58 -14.26
N MET A 87 -5.05 6.48 -12.92
CA MET A 87 -5.63 7.51 -12.05
C MET A 87 -4.93 8.85 -12.27
N SER A 88 -5.70 9.93 -12.47
CA SER A 88 -5.12 11.26 -12.66
C SER A 88 -4.26 11.71 -11.49
N GLN A 89 -4.58 11.25 -10.27
CA GLN A 89 -3.80 11.50 -9.06
C GLN A 89 -2.42 10.81 -9.07
N HIS A 90 -2.23 9.80 -9.91
CA HIS A 90 -0.97 9.04 -10.05
C HIS A 90 -0.13 9.53 -11.25
N SER A 91 -0.53 10.64 -11.89
CA SER A 91 0.28 11.26 -12.93
C SER A 91 1.68 11.61 -12.41
N GLY A 92 2.72 11.18 -13.14
CA GLY A 92 4.12 11.36 -12.73
C GLY A 92 4.59 10.41 -11.63
N MET A 93 3.83 9.36 -11.31
CA MET A 93 4.34 8.19 -10.60
C MET A 93 5.07 7.27 -11.57
N GLY A 94 6.22 6.74 -11.15
CA GLY A 94 6.94 5.68 -11.85
C GLY A 94 6.90 4.38 -11.05
N MET A 95 7.46 3.31 -11.63
CA MET A 95 7.49 1.99 -10.98
C MET A 95 8.20 1.99 -9.62
N GLN A 96 9.14 2.91 -9.38
CA GLN A 96 9.80 3.05 -8.08
C GLN A 96 8.80 3.42 -6.97
N ASP A 97 7.80 4.25 -7.25
CA ASP A 97 6.85 4.69 -6.23
C ASP A 97 5.98 3.53 -5.74
N TYR A 98 5.56 2.66 -6.67
CA TYR A 98 4.84 1.43 -6.32
C TYR A 98 5.74 0.43 -5.58
N THR A 99 6.99 0.29 -6.03
CA THR A 99 7.97 -0.61 -5.40
C THR A 99 8.26 -0.19 -3.96
N ASP A 100 8.45 1.11 -3.71
CA ASP A 100 8.63 1.67 -2.37
C ASP A 100 7.40 1.37 -1.48
N LEU A 101 6.18 1.59 -2.02
CA LEU A 101 4.93 1.33 -1.30
C LEU A 101 4.82 -0.14 -0.87
N PHE A 102 5.04 -1.08 -1.79
CA PHE A 102 4.93 -2.51 -1.47
C PHE A 102 6.07 -3.00 -0.56
N SER A 103 7.27 -2.46 -0.71
CA SER A 103 8.41 -2.73 0.18
C SER A 103 8.13 -2.25 1.62
N ALA A 104 7.47 -1.10 1.77
CA ALA A 104 7.01 -0.64 3.08
C ALA A 104 5.87 -1.52 3.62
N LEU A 105 4.95 -1.96 2.78
CA LEU A 105 3.82 -2.80 3.20
C LEU A 105 4.29 -4.14 3.76
N ILE A 106 5.17 -4.85 3.05
CA ILE A 106 5.70 -6.14 3.52
C ILE A 106 6.46 -5.97 4.84
N SER A 107 7.26 -4.90 4.97
CA SER A 107 7.97 -4.57 6.22
C SER A 107 6.99 -4.35 7.37
N TYR A 108 5.98 -3.49 7.16
CA TYR A 108 4.97 -3.15 8.14
C TYR A 108 4.16 -4.38 8.59
N LEU A 109 3.72 -5.22 7.65
CA LEU A 109 2.99 -6.45 7.96
C LEU A 109 3.86 -7.44 8.75
N GLY A 110 5.14 -7.53 8.40
CA GLY A 110 6.10 -8.36 9.11
C GLY A 110 6.33 -7.93 10.56
N GLU A 111 6.29 -6.63 10.84
CA GLU A 111 6.39 -6.07 12.20
C GLU A 111 5.07 -6.19 12.96
N THR A 112 3.94 -5.97 12.28
CA THR A 112 2.60 -5.94 12.88
C THR A 112 2.08 -7.33 13.21
N LEU A 113 2.23 -8.29 12.30
CA LEU A 113 1.70 -9.65 12.43
C LEU A 113 2.74 -10.64 12.95
N GLY A 114 4.01 -10.22 13.04
CA GLY A 114 5.12 -11.03 13.55
C GLY A 114 5.24 -12.38 12.84
N GLY A 115 5.40 -13.44 13.63
CA GLY A 115 5.51 -14.83 13.12
C GLY A 115 4.26 -15.37 12.43
N SER A 116 3.13 -14.64 12.48
CA SER A 116 1.90 -15.04 11.80
C SER A 116 1.76 -14.41 10.40
N CYS A 117 2.69 -13.55 9.99
CA CYS A 117 2.72 -12.97 8.65
C CYS A 117 3.13 -14.01 7.59
N ASP A 118 2.33 -14.19 6.56
CA ASP A 118 2.69 -15.00 5.38
C ASP A 118 3.63 -14.24 4.44
N ARG A 119 4.87 -14.00 4.88
CA ARG A 119 5.83 -13.18 4.14
C ARG A 119 6.07 -13.70 2.72
N HIS A 120 6.07 -15.01 2.52
CA HIS A 120 6.24 -15.62 1.20
C HIS A 120 5.04 -15.38 0.29
N GLY A 121 3.81 -15.59 0.79
CA GLY A 121 2.58 -15.29 0.05
C GLY A 121 2.48 -13.81 -0.33
N TRP A 122 2.81 -12.91 0.59
CA TRP A 122 2.84 -11.46 0.33
C TRP A 122 3.86 -11.09 -0.74
N GLN A 123 5.09 -11.63 -0.68
CA GLN A 123 6.11 -11.35 -1.69
C GLN A 123 5.68 -11.85 -3.08
N ALA A 124 5.10 -13.05 -3.17
CA ALA A 124 4.60 -13.59 -4.43
C ALA A 124 3.47 -12.73 -5.00
N ALA A 125 2.50 -12.33 -4.17
CA ALA A 125 1.40 -11.48 -4.59
C ALA A 125 1.88 -10.08 -5.06
N VAL A 126 2.80 -9.47 -4.31
CA VAL A 126 3.42 -8.19 -4.69
C VAL A 126 4.16 -8.29 -6.02
N ASN A 127 4.86 -9.40 -6.28
CA ASN A 127 5.55 -9.60 -7.56
C ASN A 127 4.54 -9.64 -8.73
N SER A 128 3.41 -10.33 -8.55
CA SER A 128 2.34 -10.35 -9.56
C SER A 128 1.74 -8.96 -9.79
N VAL A 129 1.46 -8.21 -8.72
CA VAL A 129 0.89 -6.85 -8.83
C VAL A 129 1.89 -5.89 -9.48
N THR A 130 3.15 -5.92 -9.07
CA THR A 130 4.23 -5.07 -9.62
C THR A 130 4.42 -5.36 -11.10
N LYS A 131 4.38 -6.64 -11.50
CA LYS A 131 4.43 -7.03 -12.91
C LYS A 131 3.26 -6.43 -13.69
N ALA A 132 2.03 -6.58 -13.18
CA ALA A 132 0.85 -6.02 -13.85
C ALA A 132 0.89 -4.49 -13.95
N LEU A 133 1.39 -3.78 -12.92
CA LEU A 133 1.57 -2.33 -12.96
C LEU A 133 2.66 -1.90 -13.95
N SER A 134 3.74 -2.67 -14.08
CA SER A 134 4.84 -2.35 -15.02
C SER A 134 4.43 -2.43 -16.49
N GLU A 135 3.33 -3.12 -16.80
CA GLU A 135 2.77 -3.15 -18.15
C GLU A 135 1.96 -1.88 -18.47
N GLU A 136 1.67 -1.03 -17.47
CA GLU A 136 0.73 0.10 -17.57
C GLU A 136 1.35 1.48 -17.23
N VAL A 137 2.56 1.52 -16.66
CA VAL A 137 3.26 2.72 -16.15
C VAL A 137 4.48 3.06 -17.00
#